data_AF-E7GDI0-F1
#
_entry.id   AF-E7GDI0-F1
#
_cell.length_a   1.000
_cell.length_b   1.000
_cell.length_c   1.000
_cell.angle_alpha   90.00
_cell.angle_beta   90.00
_cell.angle_gamma   90.00
#
_symmetry.space_group_name_H-M   'P 1'
#
loop_
_entity.id
_entity.type
_entity.pdbx_description
1 polymer ?
#
loop_
_entity_poly.entity_id
_entity_poly.type
_entity_poly.pdbx_seq_one_letter_code
_entity_poly.pdbx_strand_id
1 'polypeptide(L)'
;MSFKRSIERNHKTQITHKQFEQETRSQSDFNLTWIPFHYKSFVMIAIIFAFSQFLCNPFLTQYCGQAAALVISHGVISSVLVAVVFWAIEAKRASLKSLFVRYCFCALIFGGFSLAIAMILKL
;
A
#
# COMPACT_ATOMS: atom_id res chain seq x y z
N MET A 1 57.24 -44.25 -12.92
CA MET A 1 56.14 -43.34 -13.30
C MET A 1 54.94 -43.64 -12.43
N SER A 2 54.17 -42.59 -12.10
CA SER A 2 52.78 -42.61 -11.63
C SER A 2 52.52 -42.13 -10.19
N PHE A 3 52.10 -40.85 -10.17
CA PHE A 3 51.12 -40.20 -9.31
C PHE A 3 51.39 -40.02 -7.81
N LYS A 4 52.12 -38.94 -7.51
CA LYS A 4 51.85 -38.08 -6.34
C LYS A 4 50.36 -37.68 -6.35
N ARG A 5 49.59 -38.19 -5.40
CA ARG A 5 48.23 -37.72 -5.14
C ARG A 5 48.35 -36.41 -4.36
N SER A 6 48.23 -35.27 -5.05
CA SER A 6 48.04 -33.97 -4.42
C SER A 6 46.67 -33.99 -3.73
N ILE A 7 46.65 -34.10 -2.40
CA ILE A 7 45.44 -33.90 -1.61
C ILE A 7 45.37 -32.40 -1.35
N GLU A 8 44.79 -31.68 -2.30
CA GLU A 8 44.42 -30.30 -2.14
C GLU A 8 43.25 -30.26 -1.15
N ARG A 9 43.57 -30.07 0.13
CA ARG A 9 42.58 -29.70 1.14
C ARG A 9 42.16 -28.26 0.82
N ASN A 10 41.21 -28.14 -0.10
CA ASN A 10 40.37 -26.97 -0.21
C ASN A 10 39.51 -26.95 1.07
N HIS A 11 40.08 -26.50 2.18
CA HIS A 11 39.31 -26.04 3.32
C HIS A 11 38.67 -24.74 2.85
N LYS A 12 37.63 -24.89 2.03
CA LYS A 12 36.66 -23.86 1.76
C LYS A 12 36.16 -23.49 3.15
N THR A 13 36.64 -22.35 3.64
CA THR A 13 36.02 -21.64 4.73
C THR A 13 34.57 -21.48 4.30
N GLN A 14 33.70 -22.38 4.77
CA GLN A 14 32.29 -22.05 4.93
C GLN A 14 32.30 -20.94 5.96
N ILE A 15 32.54 -19.73 5.47
CA ILE A 15 32.00 -18.53 6.08
C ILE A 15 30.51 -18.84 6.08
N THR A 16 30.03 -19.33 7.22
CA THR A 16 28.64 -19.28 7.59
C THR A 16 28.30 -17.80 7.52
N HIS A 17 27.97 -17.32 6.31
CA HIS A 17 26.97 -16.31 6.15
C HIS A 17 25.77 -16.90 6.87
N LYS A 18 25.70 -16.69 8.19
CA LYS A 18 24.44 -16.44 8.86
C LYS A 18 23.81 -15.45 7.92
N GLN A 19 22.88 -15.94 7.11
CA GLN A 19 22.08 -15.09 6.26
C GLN A 19 21.62 -14.01 7.21
N PHE A 20 22.17 -12.83 6.97
CA PHE A 20 21.59 -11.60 7.43
C PHE A 20 20.30 -11.52 6.61
N GLU A 21 19.32 -12.37 6.95
CA GLU A 21 17.97 -12.33 6.42
C GLU A 21 17.20 -11.22 7.16
N GLN A 22 17.89 -10.08 7.28
CA GLN A 22 17.42 -8.86 7.88
C GLN A 22 17.78 -7.70 6.96
N GLU A 23 17.60 -7.91 5.66
CA GLU A 23 17.41 -6.82 4.71
C GLU A 23 16.16 -7.11 3.88
N THR A 24 15.30 -6.10 3.75
CA THR A 24 14.27 -5.94 2.69
C THR A 24 12.91 -6.62 2.76
N ARG A 25 12.39 -7.10 3.92
CA ARG A 25 10.94 -7.39 4.03
C ARG A 25 10.04 -6.15 4.23
N SER A 26 10.56 -4.96 3.91
CA SER A 26 9.81 -3.69 4.02
C SER A 26 9.47 -3.07 2.65
N GLN A 27 9.88 -3.68 1.54
CA GLN A 27 9.71 -3.11 0.20
C GLN A 27 8.54 -3.68 -0.62
N SER A 28 7.69 -4.54 -0.06
CA SER A 28 6.62 -5.21 -0.83
C SER A 28 5.18 -4.86 -0.41
N ASP A 29 4.97 -3.86 0.44
CA ASP A 29 3.62 -3.42 0.85
C ASP A 29 3.17 -2.12 0.15
N PHE A 30 4.08 -1.45 -0.57
CA PHE A 30 3.82 -0.22 -1.32
C PHE A 30 3.50 -0.52 -2.79
N ASN A 31 2.54 -1.42 -3.02
CA ASN A 31 2.08 -1.80 -4.36
C ASN A 31 0.58 -2.11 -4.30
N LEU A 32 -0.12 -2.18 -5.44
CA LEU A 32 -1.54 -2.57 -5.50
C LEU A 32 -1.78 -4.09 -5.45
N THR A 33 -0.74 -4.93 -5.38
CA THR A 33 -0.88 -6.41 -5.43
C THR A 33 -1.75 -6.99 -4.32
N TRP A 34 -1.93 -6.29 -3.20
CA TRP A 34 -2.80 -6.72 -2.09
C TRP A 34 -4.29 -6.48 -2.35
N ILE A 35 -4.66 -5.69 -3.36
CA ILE A 35 -6.05 -5.54 -3.78
C ILE A 35 -6.30 -6.60 -4.86
N PRO A 36 -7.10 -7.65 -4.58
CA PRO A 36 -7.44 -8.63 -5.60
C PRO A 36 -8.29 -7.94 -6.68
N PHE A 37 -7.81 -7.88 -7.92
CA PHE A 37 -8.50 -7.26 -9.05
C PHE A 37 -9.64 -8.15 -9.58
N HIS A 38 -10.67 -8.35 -8.75
CA HIS A 38 -11.92 -9.00 -9.13
C HIS A 38 -13.05 -7.98 -9.20
N TYR A 39 -14.16 -8.32 -9.89
CA TYR A 39 -15.32 -7.45 -10.01
C TYR A 39 -15.87 -7.00 -8.64
N LYS A 40 -15.83 -7.87 -7.62
CA LYS A 40 -16.28 -7.55 -6.26
C LYS A 40 -15.47 -6.41 -5.65
N SER A 41 -14.15 -6.45 -5.81
CA SER A 41 -13.23 -5.42 -5.33
C SER A 41 -13.48 -4.08 -6.02
N PHE A 42 -13.73 -4.12 -7.33
CA PHE A 42 -14.11 -2.92 -8.09
C PHE A 42 -15.42 -2.30 -7.57
N VAL A 43 -16.45 -3.14 -7.35
CA VAL A 43 -17.73 -2.70 -6.78
C VAL A 43 -17.55 -2.08 -5.40
N MET A 44 -16.72 -2.68 -4.53
CA MET A 44 -16.44 -2.12 -3.20
C MET A 44 -15.73 -0.76 -3.27
N ILE A 45 -14.73 -0.62 -4.14
CA ILE A 45 -14.05 0.66 -4.36
C ILE A 45 -15.03 1.71 -4.89
N ALA A 46 -15.92 1.34 -5.82
CA ALA A 46 -16.96 2.23 -6.33
C ALA A 46 -17.95 2.69 -5.25
N ILE A 47 -18.34 1.78 -4.35
CA ILE A 47 -19.20 2.11 -3.20
C ILE A 47 -18.48 3.08 -2.25
N ILE A 48 -17.20 2.81 -1.92
CA ILE A 48 -16.39 3.69 -1.08
C ILE A 48 -16.25 5.08 -1.71
N PHE A 49 -16.01 5.14 -3.01
CA PHE A 49 -15.92 6.38 -3.76
C PHE A 49 -17.25 7.16 -3.72
N ALA A 50 -18.38 6.49 -3.97
CA ALA A 50 -19.70 7.11 -3.90
C ALA A 50 -20.01 7.63 -2.49
N PHE A 51 -19.71 6.85 -1.45
CA PHE A 51 -19.86 7.28 -0.06
C PHE A 51 -19.01 8.53 0.25
N SER A 52 -17.75 8.53 -0.15
CA SER A 52 -16.86 9.66 0.06
C SER A 52 -17.31 10.91 -0.71
N GLN A 53 -17.78 10.74 -1.95
CA GLN A 53 -18.20 11.84 -2.81
C GLN A 53 -19.54 12.45 -2.41
N PHE A 54 -20.54 11.64 -2.07
CA PHE A 54 -21.90 12.11 -1.83
C PHE A 54 -22.23 12.35 -0.36
N LEU A 55 -21.48 11.74 0.57
CA LEU A 55 -21.69 11.89 2.00
C LEU A 55 -20.58 12.72 2.63
N CYS A 56 -19.32 12.26 2.53
CA CYS A 56 -18.22 12.92 3.22
C CYS A 56 -17.91 14.30 2.63
N ASN A 57 -17.77 14.41 1.31
CA ASN A 57 -17.40 15.66 0.66
C ASN A 57 -18.35 16.83 0.97
N PRO A 58 -19.68 16.74 0.74
CA PRO A 58 -20.57 17.87 1.05
C PRO A 58 -20.61 18.20 2.55
N PHE A 59 -20.49 17.20 3.42
CA PHE A 59 -20.40 17.43 4.86
C PHE A 59 -19.12 18.21 5.22
N LEU A 60 -17.96 17.82 4.67
CA LEU A 60 -16.69 18.49 4.90
C LEU A 60 -16.62 19.89 4.29
N THR A 61 -17.23 20.11 3.12
CA THR A 61 -17.25 21.42 2.44
C THR A 61 -17.86 22.50 3.32
N GLN A 62 -18.82 22.16 4.18
CA GLN A 62 -19.44 23.10 5.13
C GLN A 62 -18.43 23.67 6.16
N TYR A 63 -17.32 22.97 6.41
CA TYR A 63 -16.36 23.35 7.46
C TYR A 63 -15.01 23.83 6.93
N CYS A 64 -14.49 23.25 5.85
CA CYS A 64 -13.11 23.51 5.39
C CYS A 64 -12.99 24.00 3.93
N GLY A 65 -14.11 24.22 3.23
CA GLY A 65 -14.12 24.65 1.84
C GLY A 65 -13.94 23.48 0.86
N GLN A 66 -14.28 23.73 -0.42
CA GLN A 66 -14.46 22.67 -1.41
C GLN A 66 -13.15 21.95 -1.77
N ALA A 67 -12.05 22.68 -1.98
CA ALA A 67 -10.74 22.09 -2.27
C ALA A 67 -10.25 21.18 -1.12
N ALA A 68 -10.29 21.69 0.12
CA ALA A 68 -9.82 20.92 1.28
C ALA A 68 -10.74 19.73 1.56
N ALA A 69 -12.06 19.89 1.43
CA ALA A 69 -13.03 18.81 1.58
C ALA A 69 -12.79 17.68 0.58
N LEU A 70 -12.46 18.01 -0.67
CA LEU A 70 -12.15 17.02 -1.71
C LEU A 70 -10.88 16.22 -1.36
N VAL A 71 -9.82 16.91 -0.94
CA VAL A 71 -8.56 16.26 -0.55
C VAL A 71 -8.71 15.42 0.71
N ILE A 72 -9.47 15.88 1.71
CA ILE A 72 -9.68 15.13 2.96
C ILE A 72 -10.59 13.91 2.72
N SER A 73 -11.70 14.09 2.00
CA SER A 73 -12.63 12.99 1.73
C SER A 73 -11.96 11.88 0.91
N HIS A 74 -11.30 12.19 -0.19
CA HIS A 74 -10.70 11.17 -1.03
C HIS A 74 -9.27 10.78 -0.63
N GLY A 75 -8.48 11.72 -0.16
CA GLY A 75 -7.09 11.46 0.27
C GLY A 75 -7.01 10.73 1.61
N VAL A 76 -7.84 11.11 2.58
CA VAL A 76 -7.80 10.51 3.92
C VAL A 76 -8.90 9.46 4.07
N ILE A 77 -10.16 9.84 3.92
CA ILE A 77 -11.29 8.96 4.30
C ILE A 77 -11.38 7.75 3.35
N SER A 78 -11.39 7.96 2.04
CA SER A 78 -11.42 6.85 1.07
C SER A 78 -10.21 5.93 1.23
N SER A 79 -9.02 6.46 1.47
CA SER A 79 -7.80 5.67 1.69
C SER A 79 -7.89 4.78 2.93
N VAL A 80 -8.41 5.31 4.05
CA VAL A 80 -8.66 4.51 5.27
C VAL A 80 -9.68 3.42 4.97
N LEU A 81 -10.82 3.78 4.35
CA LEU A 81 -11.89 2.83 4.03
C LEU A 81 -11.39 1.69 3.16
N VAL A 82 -10.63 1.99 2.09
CA VAL A 82 -10.05 0.97 1.22
C VAL A 82 -9.10 0.07 2.02
N ALA A 83 -8.15 0.64 2.77
CA ALA A 83 -7.21 -0.16 3.56
C ALA A 83 -7.92 -1.08 4.57
N VAL A 84 -8.96 -0.60 5.25
CA VAL A 84 -9.72 -1.34 6.26
C VAL A 84 -10.62 -2.40 5.63
N VAL A 85 -11.36 -2.08 4.57
CA VAL A 85 -12.30 -3.01 3.91
C VAL A 85 -11.55 -4.21 3.36
N PHE A 86 -10.46 -3.98 2.65
CA PHE A 86 -9.65 -5.07 2.10
C PHE A 86 -8.90 -5.84 3.20
N TRP A 87 -8.44 -5.17 4.26
CA TRP A 87 -7.91 -5.88 5.44
C TRP A 87 -8.95 -6.79 6.11
N ALA A 88 -10.21 -6.36 6.17
CA ALA A 88 -11.30 -7.12 6.77
C ALA A 88 -11.72 -8.34 5.92
N ILE A 89 -11.59 -8.25 4.59
CA ILE A 89 -11.96 -9.31 3.65
C ILE A 89 -10.81 -10.32 3.44
N GLU A 90 -9.57 -9.89 3.67
CA GLU A 90 -8.39 -10.73 3.48
C GLU A 90 -8.37 -11.87 4.53
N ALA A 91 -8.34 -13.12 4.06
CA ALA A 91 -8.39 -14.30 4.92
C ALA A 91 -7.23 -14.35 5.92
N LYS A 92 -6.08 -13.80 5.55
CA LYS A 92 -4.91 -13.62 6.42
C LYS A 92 -4.75 -12.14 6.72
N ARG A 93 -5.19 -11.72 7.91
CA ARG A 93 -5.10 -10.32 8.35
C ARG A 93 -3.66 -9.83 8.26
N ALA A 94 -3.45 -8.79 7.47
CA ALA A 94 -2.15 -8.12 7.39
C ALA A 94 -1.80 -7.51 8.77
N SER A 95 -0.49 -7.38 9.04
CA SER A 95 -0.02 -6.72 10.25
C SER A 95 -0.43 -5.23 10.24
N LEU A 96 -0.58 -4.63 11.42
CA LEU A 96 -0.93 -3.20 11.53
C LEU A 96 0.08 -2.29 10.80
N LYS A 97 1.37 -2.67 10.81
CA LYS A 97 2.42 -1.96 10.07
C LYS A 97 2.16 -1.99 8.56
N SER A 98 1.80 -3.17 8.02
CA SER A 98 1.47 -3.34 6.61
C SER A 98 0.23 -2.52 6.22
N LEU A 99 -0.81 -2.53 7.05
CA LEU A 99 -2.02 -1.74 6.84
C LEU A 99 -1.73 -0.24 6.78
N PHE A 100 -0.87 0.26 7.68
CA PHE A 100 -0.46 1.66 7.67
C PHE A 100 0.26 2.05 6.37
N VAL A 101 1.18 1.18 5.88
CA VAL A 101 1.88 1.41 4.61
C VAL A 101 0.90 1.43 3.44
N ARG A 102 -0.05 0.48 3.39
CA ARG A 102 -1.11 0.44 2.37
C ARG A 102 -1.99 1.70 2.40
N TYR A 103 -2.35 2.17 3.59
CA TYR A 103 -3.06 3.43 3.77
C TYR A 103 -2.26 4.61 3.22
N CYS A 104 -0.98 4.75 3.58
CA CYS A 104 -0.13 5.83 3.08
C CYS A 104 -0.01 5.79 1.55
N PHE A 105 0.12 4.61 0.97
CA PHE A 105 0.14 4.44 -0.49
C PHE A 105 -1.15 4.93 -1.14
N CYS A 106 -2.32 4.49 -0.63
CA CYS A 106 -3.61 4.95 -1.13
C CYS A 106 -3.79 6.46 -0.93
N ALA A 107 -3.36 7.02 0.19
CA ALA A 107 -3.46 8.44 0.48
C ALA A 107 -2.66 9.29 -0.51
N LEU A 108 -1.48 8.83 -0.93
CA LEU A 108 -0.69 9.51 -1.96
C LEU A 108 -1.37 9.45 -3.33
N ILE A 109 -1.94 8.32 -3.72
CA ILE A 109 -2.62 8.17 -5.02
C ILE A 109 -3.93 8.97 -5.04
N PHE A 110 -4.84 8.69 -4.12
CA PHE A 110 -6.16 9.31 -4.09
C PHE A 110 -6.08 10.78 -3.67
N GLY A 111 -5.24 11.10 -2.69
CA GLY A 111 -5.02 12.47 -2.24
C GLY A 111 -4.29 13.30 -3.30
N GLY A 112 -3.26 12.74 -3.94
CA GLY A 112 -2.55 13.40 -5.04
C GLY A 112 -3.46 13.68 -6.23
N PHE A 113 -4.28 12.70 -6.63
CA PHE A 113 -5.28 12.90 -7.69
C PHE A 113 -6.32 13.96 -7.32
N SER A 114 -6.83 13.92 -6.08
CA SER A 114 -7.82 14.90 -5.60
C SER A 114 -7.26 16.31 -5.54
N LEU A 115 -6.00 16.46 -5.10
CA LEU A 115 -5.29 17.73 -5.11
C LEU A 115 -5.10 18.26 -6.53
N ALA A 116 -4.70 17.39 -7.47
CA ALA A 116 -4.55 17.77 -8.87
C ALA A 116 -5.89 18.27 -9.46
N ILE A 117 -6.98 17.57 -9.18
CA ILE A 117 -8.32 17.99 -9.62
C ILE A 117 -8.74 19.32 -8.97
N ALA A 118 -8.50 19.50 -7.67
CA ALA A 118 -8.78 20.77 -6.99
C ALA A 118 -8.04 21.94 -7.65
N MET A 119 -6.77 21.74 -8.00
CA MET A 119 -5.95 22.75 -8.67
C MET A 119 -6.40 23.04 -10.10
N ILE A 120 -6.73 21.99 -10.88
CA ILE A 120 -7.18 22.13 -12.28
C ILE A 120 -8.52 22.87 -12.34
N LEU A 121 -9.44 22.53 -11.44
CA LEU A 121 -10.79 23.11 -11.41
C LEU A 121 -10.83 24.44 -10.65
N LYS A 122 -9.71 24.88 -10.05
CA LYS A 122 -9.61 26.09 -9.21
C LYS A 122 -10.70 26.15 -8.14
N LEU A 123 -10.89 25.02 -7.45
CA LEU A 123 -11.85 24.83 -6.36
C LEU A 123 -11.37 25.48 -5.04
#